data_AF-A0A7J5EL64-F1
#
_entry.id   AF-A0A7J5EL64-F1
#
_cell.length_a   1.000
_cell.length_b   1.000
_cell.length_c   1.000
_cell.angle_alpha   90.00
_cell.angle_beta   90.00
_cell.angle_gamma   90.00
#
_symmetry.space_group_name_H-M   'P 1'
#
loop_
_entity.id
_entity.type
_entity.pdbx_description
1 polymer ?
#
loop_
_entity_poly.entity_id
_entity_poly.type
_entity_poly.pdbx_seq_one_letter_code
_entity_poly.pdbx_strand_id
1 'polypeptide(L)'
;MGYRLRISEPNNMCTCANVYTLPYTLHLLESGSPSLRFTSNGPAQAPACIGDVHATLSLNAGGPGFSSLEAVNDFSIVVDQSAANLILSTRDPGSSIKFATTHPNGGPDVERMRITDLGRIAIGTTNAHELVQIGEFIAFHDGGGKFLGFNAYYDGANFRNVVGERISATVGVSEDIVPPSQTFEALVLAVDQDAVSSGTVFESDFKGIAIQSNGTVGVGERFPDALLQIHAPASNTYPMLHITHVVSSVERSALRITSMGEVVIGDNLCSTSIPTENIKLHVDGAAVAKEFFVTLDDWPDYVFEKGYELMSLAEVKRFISNNGHLPGIPTSQNVQHSGVGIGTMNAKLLEKIEELTLYLVQLSEQNTALEERLAKLEGIPR
;
A
#
# COMPACT_ATOMS: atom_id res chain seq x y z
N MET A 1 -12.95 -36.04 -52.20
CA MET A 1 -11.76 -35.61 -51.46
C MET A 1 -11.30 -36.81 -50.63
N GLY A 2 -10.14 -37.38 -50.94
CA GLY A 2 -9.64 -38.57 -50.25
C GLY A 2 -8.48 -38.20 -49.33
N TYR A 3 -8.63 -38.42 -48.04
CA TYR A 3 -7.55 -38.27 -47.07
C TYR A 3 -6.72 -39.56 -47.05
N ARG A 4 -5.39 -39.47 -47.16
CA ARG A 4 -4.48 -40.61 -46.96
C ARG A 4 -3.63 -40.36 -45.72
N LEU A 5 -3.83 -41.17 -44.69
CA LEU A 5 -2.94 -41.23 -43.53
C LEU A 5 -1.78 -42.19 -43.85
N ARG A 6 -0.54 -41.76 -43.63
CA ARG A 6 0.65 -42.62 -43.77
C ARG A 6 1.28 -42.76 -42.39
N ILE A 7 1.26 -43.97 -41.85
CA ILE A 7 1.98 -44.33 -40.63
C ILE A 7 3.32 -44.92 -41.08
N SER A 8 4.44 -44.38 -40.60
CA SER A 8 5.77 -44.87 -40.92
C SER A 8 6.56 -45.12 -39.65
N GLU A 9 7.21 -46.27 -39.55
CA GLU A 9 8.11 -46.59 -38.44
C GLU A 9 9.43 -45.80 -38.56
N PRO A 10 10.11 -45.48 -37.43
CA PRO A 10 11.42 -44.85 -37.48
C PRO A 10 12.43 -45.86 -38.01
N ASN A 11 13.22 -45.46 -38.99
CA ASN A 11 14.37 -46.22 -39.47
C ASN A 11 15.36 -46.44 -38.33
N ASN A 12 15.28 -47.58 -37.64
CA ASN A 12 16.38 -48.12 -36.88
C ASN A 12 16.66 -49.55 -37.32
N MET A 13 17.95 -49.78 -37.60
CA MET A 13 18.50 -51.00 -38.15
C MET A 13 18.18 -52.21 -37.25
N CYS A 14 17.21 -53.02 -37.66
CA CYS A 14 17.11 -54.43 -37.30
C CYS A 14 16.79 -55.22 -38.56
N THR A 15 17.80 -55.89 -39.10
CA THR A 15 17.68 -56.86 -40.20
C THR A 15 16.97 -58.11 -39.71
N CYS A 16 15.64 -58.06 -39.63
CA CYS A 16 14.81 -59.25 -39.65
C CYS A 16 13.64 -58.95 -40.59
N ALA A 17 13.67 -59.58 -41.76
CA ALA A 17 12.58 -59.57 -42.71
C ALA A 17 11.35 -60.22 -42.08
N ASN A 18 10.48 -59.43 -41.46
CA ASN A 18 9.07 -59.69 -41.25
C ASN A 18 8.40 -58.34 -40.96
N VAL A 19 7.73 -57.79 -41.97
CA VAL A 19 6.85 -56.63 -41.83
C VAL A 19 5.62 -57.09 -41.05
N TYR A 20 5.51 -56.76 -39.77
CA TYR A 20 4.29 -56.94 -39.00
C TYR A 20 3.46 -55.66 -39.07
N THR A 21 2.45 -55.64 -39.94
CA THR A 21 1.38 -54.63 -39.88
C THR A 21 0.49 -54.94 -38.68
N LEU A 22 0.64 -54.20 -37.58
CA LEU A 22 -0.39 -54.14 -36.55
C LEU A 22 -1.59 -53.33 -37.09
N PRO A 23 -2.82 -53.88 -37.06
CA PRO A 23 -3.99 -53.18 -37.58
C PRO A 23 -4.44 -52.12 -36.57
N TYR A 24 -4.00 -50.88 -36.77
CA TYR A 24 -4.61 -49.72 -36.12
C TYR A 24 -5.84 -49.31 -36.93
N THR A 25 -7.03 -49.35 -36.32
CA THR A 25 -8.28 -48.96 -36.97
C THR A 25 -8.62 -47.52 -36.62
N LEU A 26 -8.79 -46.68 -37.65
CA LEU A 26 -9.27 -45.31 -37.49
C LEU A 26 -10.80 -45.30 -37.46
N HIS A 27 -11.39 -44.83 -36.38
CA HIS A 27 -12.83 -44.58 -36.32
C HIS A 27 -13.11 -43.09 -36.52
N LEU A 28 -13.78 -42.75 -37.62
CA LEU A 28 -14.45 -41.46 -37.78
C LEU A 28 -15.82 -41.57 -37.10
N LEU A 29 -15.97 -40.94 -35.94
CA LEU A 29 -17.26 -40.91 -35.25
C LEU A 29 -18.12 -39.81 -35.88
N GLU A 30 -19.01 -40.19 -36.79
CA GLU A 30 -20.07 -39.31 -37.27
C GLU A 30 -21.20 -39.24 -36.23
N SER A 31 -21.01 -38.46 -35.17
CA SER A 31 -22.14 -37.79 -34.51
C SER A 31 -21.67 -36.54 -33.76
N GLY A 32 -22.06 -35.36 -34.27
CA GLY A 32 -22.12 -34.11 -33.53
C GLY A 32 -20.81 -33.34 -33.29
N SER A 33 -19.63 -33.98 -33.30
CA SER A 33 -18.33 -33.28 -33.30
C SER A 33 -17.25 -34.22 -33.85
N PRO A 34 -16.47 -33.83 -34.87
CA PRO A 34 -15.42 -34.69 -35.41
C PRO A 34 -14.34 -34.89 -34.35
N SER A 35 -14.25 -36.11 -33.82
CA SER A 35 -13.18 -36.53 -32.92
C SER A 35 -12.40 -37.67 -33.56
N LEU A 36 -11.07 -37.57 -33.50
CA LEU A 36 -10.13 -38.57 -34.01
C LEU A 36 -9.64 -39.41 -32.83
N ARG A 37 -10.03 -40.69 -32.76
CA ARG A 37 -9.64 -41.61 -31.67
C ARG A 37 -8.71 -42.69 -32.21
N PHE A 38 -7.51 -42.80 -31.64
CA PHE A 38 -6.59 -43.92 -31.91
C PHE A 38 -6.78 -45.00 -30.82
N THR A 39 -7.02 -46.25 -31.22
CA THR A 39 -7.09 -47.40 -30.32
C THR A 39 -6.13 -48.48 -30.81
N SER A 40 -5.21 -48.93 -29.97
CA SER A 40 -4.39 -50.11 -30.27
C SER A 40 -5.18 -51.38 -29.97
N ASN A 41 -5.57 -52.13 -31.01
CA ASN A 41 -6.20 -53.43 -30.84
C ASN A 41 -5.18 -54.52 -31.20
N GLY A 42 -4.38 -54.97 -30.22
CA GLY A 42 -3.45 -56.08 -30.37
C GLY A 42 -3.47 -57.00 -29.14
N PRO A 43 -3.28 -58.33 -29.30
CA PRO A 43 -3.33 -59.29 -28.19
C PRO A 43 -2.14 -59.10 -27.23
N ALA A 44 -2.35 -59.51 -25.97
CA ALA A 44 -1.53 -59.21 -24.78
C ALA A 44 -0.10 -59.78 -24.72
N GLN A 45 0.54 -60.10 -25.84
CA GLN A 45 1.96 -60.48 -25.89
C GLN A 45 2.62 -59.85 -27.11
N ALA A 46 3.09 -58.61 -26.96
CA ALA A 46 4.05 -58.00 -27.88
C ALA A 46 5.48 -58.16 -27.29
N PRO A 47 6.49 -58.53 -28.09
CA PRO A 47 7.87 -58.63 -27.64
C PRO A 47 8.45 -57.24 -27.32
N ALA A 48 9.44 -57.19 -26.43
CA ALA A 48 10.01 -56.01 -25.76
C ALA A 48 10.73 -54.96 -26.66
N CYS A 49 10.44 -54.92 -27.95
CA CYS A 49 11.10 -54.04 -28.92
C CYS A 49 10.08 -53.43 -29.87
N ILE A 50 9.10 -52.68 -29.35
CA ILE A 50 8.35 -51.72 -30.16
C ILE A 50 8.88 -50.36 -29.76
N GLY A 51 9.71 -49.76 -30.63
CA GLY A 51 10.10 -48.36 -30.51
C GLY A 51 8.89 -47.44 -30.75
N ASP A 52 9.05 -46.16 -30.42
CA ASP A 52 8.00 -45.14 -30.45
C ASP A 52 7.09 -45.25 -31.68
N VAL A 53 5.78 -45.34 -31.45
CA VAL A 53 4.78 -45.36 -32.53
C VAL A 53 4.45 -43.93 -32.91
N HIS A 54 4.99 -43.47 -34.04
CA HIS A 54 4.72 -42.14 -34.59
C HIS A 54 3.45 -42.15 -35.46
N ALA A 55 2.34 -41.62 -34.93
CA ALA A 55 1.17 -41.30 -35.75
C ALA A 55 1.30 -39.86 -36.28
N THR A 56 1.63 -39.69 -37.55
CA THR A 56 1.69 -38.36 -38.19
C THR A 56 0.41 -38.12 -38.99
N LEU A 57 -0.35 -37.08 -38.64
CA LEU A 57 -1.45 -36.58 -39.46
C LEU A 57 -0.90 -35.46 -40.37
N SER A 58 -0.71 -35.76 -41.65
CA SER A 58 -0.25 -34.80 -42.65
C SER A 58 -1.43 -34.38 -43.53
N LEU A 59 -1.81 -33.10 -43.51
CA LEU A 59 -2.91 -32.54 -44.29
C LEU A 59 -2.34 -31.89 -45.55
N ASN A 60 -2.41 -32.60 -46.69
CA ASN A 60 -1.89 -32.11 -47.96
C ASN A 60 -3.01 -31.38 -48.73
N ALA A 61 -2.97 -30.05 -48.79
CA ALA A 61 -3.97 -29.24 -49.50
C ALA A 61 -3.67 -29.17 -51.01
N GLY A 62 -3.85 -30.28 -51.73
CA GLY A 62 -3.67 -30.35 -53.17
C GLY A 62 -4.88 -29.82 -53.96
N GLY A 63 -4.89 -28.51 -54.28
CA GLY A 63 -5.72 -27.92 -55.34
C GLY A 63 -4.91 -27.71 -56.63
N PRO A 64 -5.54 -27.70 -57.82
CA PRO A 64 -4.84 -27.65 -59.09
C PRO A 64 -4.18 -26.27 -59.27
N GLY A 65 -2.87 -26.19 -59.07
CA GLY A 65 -2.08 -24.96 -59.17
C GLY A 65 -0.84 -24.91 -58.28
N PHE A 66 -0.70 -25.81 -57.30
CA PHE A 66 0.48 -25.87 -56.43
C PHE A 66 1.42 -26.99 -56.86
N SER A 67 2.61 -26.62 -57.33
CA SER A 67 3.74 -27.53 -57.57
C SER A 67 4.23 -28.13 -56.26
N SER A 68 4.43 -29.45 -56.27
CA SER A 68 5.07 -30.31 -55.26
C SER A 68 5.69 -29.59 -54.06
N LEU A 69 5.01 -29.62 -52.91
CA LEU A 69 5.68 -29.48 -51.62
C LEU A 69 6.30 -30.84 -51.27
N GLU A 70 7.55 -31.02 -51.68
CA GLU A 70 8.39 -32.04 -51.05
C GLU A 70 8.57 -31.68 -49.57
N ALA A 71 8.17 -32.61 -48.70
CA ALA A 71 8.61 -32.72 -47.31
C ALA A 71 8.45 -31.48 -46.40
N VAL A 72 7.23 -31.17 -45.97
CA VAL A 72 7.05 -30.49 -44.68
C VAL A 72 5.83 -31.07 -43.96
N ASN A 73 6.06 -31.71 -42.82
CA ASN A 73 5.00 -32.12 -41.90
C ASN A 73 4.95 -31.03 -40.82
N ASP A 74 4.14 -29.99 -41.01
CA ASP A 74 4.13 -28.77 -40.19
C ASP A 74 3.73 -29.00 -38.71
N PHE A 75 3.18 -30.17 -38.37
CA PHE A 75 2.63 -30.48 -37.04
C PHE A 75 2.78 -31.96 -36.67
N SER A 76 3.23 -32.25 -35.45
CA SER A 76 3.24 -33.63 -34.89
C SER A 76 2.52 -33.73 -33.55
N ILE A 77 1.66 -34.75 -33.43
CA ILE A 77 1.08 -35.22 -32.16
C ILE A 77 1.76 -36.55 -31.84
N VAL A 78 2.60 -36.58 -30.81
CA VAL A 78 3.28 -37.83 -30.38
C VAL A 78 2.70 -38.27 -29.05
N VAL A 79 2.34 -39.55 -28.96
CA VAL A 79 2.00 -40.21 -27.71
C VAL A 79 3.15 -41.14 -27.39
N ASP A 80 4.00 -40.74 -26.43
CA ASP A 80 5.11 -41.55 -25.95
C ASP A 80 4.55 -42.75 -25.18
N GLN A 81 5.04 -43.96 -25.46
CA GLN A 81 4.56 -45.18 -24.80
C GLN A 81 5.25 -45.43 -23.45
N SER A 82 6.37 -44.74 -23.18
CA SER A 82 7.14 -44.82 -21.93
C SER A 82 6.80 -43.71 -20.94
N ALA A 83 6.31 -42.56 -21.42
CA ALA A 83 5.85 -41.44 -20.61
C ALA A 83 4.43 -41.05 -21.03
N ALA A 84 3.48 -40.97 -20.09
CA ALA A 84 2.05 -40.74 -20.32
C ALA A 84 1.68 -39.33 -20.85
N ASN A 85 2.51 -38.74 -21.71
CA ASN A 85 2.43 -37.35 -22.16
C ASN A 85 1.94 -37.26 -23.62
N LEU A 86 1.07 -36.28 -23.85
CA LEU A 86 0.69 -35.83 -25.20
C LEU A 86 1.64 -34.71 -25.62
N ILE A 87 2.42 -34.92 -26.67
CA ILE A 87 3.34 -33.90 -27.19
C ILE A 87 2.69 -33.22 -28.40
N LEU A 88 2.54 -31.89 -28.31
CA LEU A 88 2.19 -31.02 -29.42
C LEU A 88 3.45 -30.22 -29.80
N SER A 89 3.95 -30.40 -31.01
CA SER A 89 5.14 -29.69 -31.48
C SER A 89 5.05 -29.32 -32.95
N THR A 90 5.71 -28.23 -33.27
CA THR A 90 6.00 -27.82 -34.64
C THR A 90 7.42 -28.24 -35.01
N ARG A 91 7.69 -28.49 -36.30
CA ARG A 91 9.00 -28.98 -36.75
C ARG A 91 9.84 -27.92 -37.47
N ASP A 92 9.22 -26.83 -37.89
CA ASP A 92 9.91 -25.79 -38.65
C ASP A 92 10.43 -24.68 -37.73
N PRO A 93 11.68 -24.20 -37.90
CA PRO A 93 12.16 -23.03 -37.18
C PRO A 93 11.25 -21.82 -37.42
N GLY A 94 10.95 -21.06 -36.36
CA GLY A 94 10.06 -19.88 -36.44
C GLY A 94 8.57 -20.18 -36.43
N SER A 95 8.17 -21.45 -36.38
CA SER A 95 6.77 -21.85 -36.29
C SER A 95 6.23 -21.76 -34.86
N SER A 96 4.91 -21.69 -34.72
CA SER A 96 4.24 -21.50 -33.43
C SER A 96 2.99 -22.37 -33.31
N ILE A 97 2.65 -22.76 -32.09
CA ILE A 97 1.40 -23.47 -31.79
C ILE A 97 0.34 -22.40 -31.53
N LYS A 98 -0.72 -22.37 -32.34
CA LYS A 98 -1.77 -21.35 -32.26
C LYS A 98 -3.10 -21.97 -31.87
N PHE A 99 -3.80 -21.30 -30.96
CA PHE A 99 -5.18 -21.58 -30.59
C PHE A 99 -6.03 -20.41 -31.09
N ALA A 100 -6.97 -20.69 -31.97
CA ALA A 100 -7.83 -19.67 -32.58
C ALA A 100 -9.31 -20.03 -32.42
N THR A 101 -10.17 -19.01 -32.43
CA THR A 101 -11.62 -19.16 -32.46
C THR A 101 -12.17 -18.57 -33.73
N THR A 102 -13.18 -19.20 -34.32
CA THR A 102 -13.87 -18.65 -35.50
C THR A 102 -14.52 -17.32 -35.21
N HIS A 103 -14.36 -16.38 -36.14
CA HIS A 103 -14.91 -15.04 -36.01
C HIS A 103 -16.44 -15.10 -35.99
N PRO A 104 -17.13 -14.41 -35.05
CA PRO A 104 -18.58 -14.52 -34.86
C PRO A 104 -19.41 -14.23 -36.12
N ASN A 105 -18.90 -13.39 -37.01
CA ASN A 105 -19.58 -12.95 -38.24
C ASN A 105 -18.98 -13.54 -39.53
N GLY A 106 -18.30 -14.69 -39.46
CA GLY A 106 -17.75 -15.37 -40.64
C GLY A 106 -16.49 -14.73 -41.24
N GLY A 107 -15.73 -13.99 -40.42
CA GLY A 107 -14.39 -13.49 -40.76
C GLY A 107 -13.29 -14.55 -40.54
N PRO A 108 -12.01 -14.20 -40.77
CA PRO A 108 -10.89 -15.09 -40.50
C PRO A 108 -10.81 -15.46 -39.01
N ASP A 109 -10.35 -16.66 -38.71
CA ASP A 109 -10.17 -17.11 -37.31
C ASP A 109 -9.31 -16.12 -36.51
N VAL A 110 -9.73 -15.86 -35.28
CA VAL A 110 -9.06 -14.95 -34.35
C VAL A 110 -8.19 -15.77 -33.41
N GLU A 111 -6.89 -15.54 -33.46
CA GLU A 111 -5.95 -16.14 -32.52
C GLU A 111 -6.20 -15.65 -31.09
N ARG A 112 -6.28 -16.59 -30.15
CA ARG A 112 -6.53 -16.34 -28.72
C ARG A 112 -5.35 -16.67 -27.85
N MET A 113 -4.55 -17.66 -28.24
CA MET A 113 -3.34 -18.05 -27.52
C MET A 113 -2.32 -18.60 -28.49
N ARG A 114 -1.04 -18.39 -28.20
CA ARG A 114 0.08 -18.94 -28.95
C ARG A 114 1.20 -19.39 -28.01
N ILE A 115 1.88 -20.47 -28.38
CA ILE A 115 3.24 -20.76 -27.92
C ILE A 115 4.18 -20.41 -29.07
N THR A 116 5.07 -19.43 -28.86
CA THR A 116 5.99 -18.96 -29.91
C THR A 116 7.11 -19.97 -30.16
N ASP A 117 7.84 -19.78 -31.24
CA ASP A 117 9.10 -20.48 -31.54
C ASP A 117 10.16 -20.30 -30.43
N LEU A 118 10.14 -19.14 -29.76
CA LEU A 118 10.95 -18.86 -28.57
C LEU A 118 10.40 -19.49 -27.26
N GLY A 119 9.34 -20.28 -27.32
CA GLY A 119 8.75 -20.95 -26.15
C GLY A 119 7.90 -20.06 -25.23
N ARG A 120 7.56 -18.83 -25.66
CA ARG A 120 6.75 -17.90 -24.89
C ARG A 120 5.27 -18.21 -25.03
N ILE A 121 4.52 -18.13 -23.93
CA ILE A 121 3.06 -18.32 -23.92
C ILE A 121 2.39 -16.95 -24.01
N ALA A 122 1.74 -16.69 -25.13
CA ALA A 122 0.98 -15.48 -25.40
C ALA A 122 -0.52 -15.79 -25.32
N ILE A 123 -1.30 -15.04 -24.53
CA ILE A 123 -2.77 -15.12 -24.49
C ILE A 123 -3.31 -13.74 -24.88
N GLY A 124 -4.07 -13.65 -25.97
CA GLY A 124 -4.62 -12.38 -26.47
C GLY A 124 -3.58 -11.43 -27.10
N THR A 125 -2.35 -11.90 -27.36
CA THR A 125 -1.31 -11.20 -28.14
C THR A 125 -0.57 -12.21 -29.03
N THR A 126 -0.02 -11.74 -30.15
CA THR A 126 0.80 -12.55 -31.07
C THR A 126 2.31 -12.30 -30.89
N ASN A 127 2.66 -11.30 -30.09
CA ASN A 127 4.02 -10.83 -29.86
C ASN A 127 4.29 -10.78 -28.35
N ALA A 128 4.38 -11.96 -27.71
CA ALA A 128 4.77 -12.03 -26.31
C ALA A 128 6.26 -11.67 -26.18
N HIS A 129 6.54 -10.69 -25.33
CA HIS A 129 7.90 -10.26 -25.02
C HIS A 129 8.50 -11.07 -23.87
N GLU A 130 7.68 -11.86 -23.17
CA GLU A 130 8.00 -12.53 -21.91
C GLU A 130 7.53 -13.99 -21.87
N LEU A 131 7.97 -14.76 -20.87
CA LEU A 131 7.71 -16.21 -20.79
C LEU A 131 6.21 -16.55 -20.81
N VAL A 132 5.40 -15.81 -20.06
CA VAL A 132 3.94 -15.92 -20.11
C VAL A 132 3.37 -14.51 -20.12
N GLN A 133 2.50 -14.19 -21.08
CA GLN A 133 1.92 -12.87 -21.23
C GLN A 133 0.45 -12.95 -21.63
N ILE A 134 -0.40 -12.25 -20.88
CA ILE A 134 -1.83 -12.09 -21.14
C ILE A 134 -2.07 -10.64 -21.59
N GLY A 135 -2.29 -10.49 -22.91
CA GLY A 135 -2.45 -9.20 -23.58
C GLY A 135 -1.27 -8.27 -23.27
N GLU A 136 -1.58 -7.03 -22.91
CA GLU A 136 -0.60 -6.04 -22.46
C GLU A 136 -0.61 -5.84 -20.94
N PHE A 137 -1.37 -6.65 -20.20
CA PHE A 137 -1.72 -6.35 -18.79
C PHE A 137 -0.95 -7.18 -17.77
N ILE A 138 -0.76 -8.47 -18.03
CA ILE A 138 -0.08 -9.39 -17.11
C ILE A 138 1.02 -10.07 -17.89
N ALA A 139 2.27 -9.78 -17.56
CA ALA A 139 3.41 -10.53 -18.06
C ALA A 139 4.21 -11.11 -16.90
N PHE A 140 4.49 -12.39 -16.98
CA PHE A 140 5.42 -13.08 -16.12
C PHE A 140 6.78 -12.96 -16.81
N HIS A 141 7.43 -11.86 -16.47
CA HIS A 141 8.59 -11.26 -17.12
C HIS A 141 9.85 -11.30 -16.23
N ASP A 142 11.00 -10.87 -16.75
CA ASP A 142 12.23 -10.66 -15.97
C ASP A 142 12.68 -9.16 -15.76
N GLY A 143 12.00 -8.13 -16.30
CA GLY A 143 12.14 -6.67 -15.97
C GLY A 143 10.96 -5.68 -16.32
N GLY A 144 10.67 -4.68 -15.45
CA GLY A 144 9.57 -3.67 -15.59
C GLY A 144 8.28 -3.92 -14.75
N GLY A 145 7.35 -2.96 -14.73
CA GLY A 145 6.16 -3.00 -13.85
C GLY A 145 5.06 -4.02 -14.21
N LYS A 146 4.36 -4.56 -13.20
CA LYS A 146 3.27 -5.55 -13.29
C LYS A 146 2.13 -5.23 -12.34
N PHE A 147 0.90 -5.34 -12.85
CA PHE A 147 -0.30 -4.94 -12.14
C PHE A 147 -1.42 -5.97 -12.24
N LEU A 148 -2.18 -6.10 -11.16
CA LEU A 148 -3.46 -6.76 -11.10
C LEU A 148 -4.51 -5.70 -10.70
N GLY A 149 -5.46 -5.46 -11.59
CA GLY A 149 -6.57 -4.53 -11.38
C GLY A 149 -7.91 -5.25 -11.23
N PHE A 150 -8.73 -4.79 -10.28
CA PHE A 150 -10.14 -5.15 -10.14
C PHE A 150 -11.00 -3.94 -10.49
N ASN A 151 -11.95 -4.10 -11.42
CA ASN A 151 -12.78 -3.02 -11.98
C ASN A 151 -11.98 -1.84 -12.61
N ALA A 152 -10.67 -2.00 -12.81
CA ALA A 152 -9.81 -1.03 -13.47
C ALA A 152 -9.02 -1.68 -14.61
N TYR A 153 -8.72 -0.91 -15.65
CA TYR A 153 -7.81 -1.27 -16.74
C TYR A 153 -6.93 -0.08 -17.11
N TYR A 154 -5.75 -0.34 -17.66
CA TYR A 154 -4.87 0.70 -18.18
C TYR A 154 -5.19 0.96 -19.66
N ASP A 155 -5.42 2.22 -20.05
CA ASP A 155 -5.76 2.58 -21.44
C ASP A 155 -4.54 3.04 -22.28
N GLY A 156 -3.33 2.95 -21.72
CA GLY A 156 -2.11 3.45 -22.33
C GLY A 156 -1.62 4.79 -21.78
N ALA A 157 -2.46 5.53 -21.04
CA ALA A 157 -2.10 6.79 -20.40
C ALA A 157 -2.54 6.87 -18.93
N ASN A 158 -3.72 6.33 -18.61
CA ASN A 158 -4.30 6.36 -17.27
C ASN A 158 -4.94 5.03 -16.92
N PHE A 159 -5.04 4.75 -15.61
CA PHE A 159 -5.97 3.72 -15.14
C PHE A 159 -7.40 4.25 -15.25
N ARG A 160 -8.30 3.42 -15.79
CA ARG A 160 -9.72 3.74 -15.97
C ARG A 160 -10.61 2.71 -15.31
N ASN A 161 -11.76 3.18 -14.81
CA ASN A 161 -12.83 2.31 -14.36
C ASN A 161 -13.45 1.55 -15.55
N VAL A 162 -13.63 0.24 -15.41
CA VAL A 162 -14.42 -0.58 -16.34
C VAL A 162 -15.90 -0.18 -16.24
N VAL A 163 -16.39 -0.02 -15.00
CA VAL A 163 -17.73 0.47 -14.69
C VAL A 163 -17.60 1.55 -13.60
N GLY A 164 -18.14 2.75 -13.85
CA GLY A 164 -18.16 3.86 -12.88
C GLY A 164 -18.99 3.52 -11.63
N GLU A 165 -18.80 4.29 -10.55
CA GLU A 165 -19.45 4.13 -9.24
C GLU A 165 -19.11 2.83 -8.47
N ARG A 166 -18.36 1.92 -9.09
CA ARG A 166 -17.81 0.73 -8.42
C ARG A 166 -16.38 0.99 -7.93
N ILE A 167 -16.05 0.36 -6.81
CA ILE A 167 -14.68 0.43 -6.26
C ILE A 167 -13.72 -0.25 -7.24
N SER A 168 -12.63 0.45 -7.51
CA SER A 168 -11.50 -0.07 -8.24
C SER A 168 -10.33 -0.28 -7.28
N ALA A 169 -9.63 -1.40 -7.46
CA ALA A 169 -8.46 -1.74 -6.67
C ALA A 169 -7.34 -2.21 -7.59
N THR A 170 -6.14 -1.68 -7.39
CA THR A 170 -4.95 -2.10 -8.15
C THR A 170 -3.84 -2.49 -7.19
N VAL A 171 -3.22 -3.63 -7.46
CA VAL A 171 -1.99 -4.07 -6.81
C VAL A 171 -0.93 -4.22 -7.89
N GLY A 172 0.21 -3.58 -7.72
CA GLY A 172 1.30 -3.81 -8.65
C GLY A 172 2.63 -3.26 -8.21
N VAL A 173 3.65 -3.74 -8.89
CA VAL A 173 5.02 -3.24 -8.80
C VAL A 173 5.30 -2.49 -10.07
N SER A 174 5.91 -1.30 -10.05
CA SER A 174 6.26 -0.62 -11.30
C SER A 174 7.21 0.52 -11.08
N GLU A 175 7.94 0.84 -12.13
CA GLU A 175 8.77 2.04 -12.29
C GLU A 175 7.91 3.29 -12.64
N ASP A 176 6.66 3.10 -13.12
CA ASP A 176 5.88 4.09 -13.91
C ASP A 176 4.40 4.30 -13.47
N ILE A 177 4.04 4.24 -12.18
CA ILE A 177 2.62 4.39 -11.77
C ILE A 177 2.05 5.81 -11.98
N VAL A 178 2.84 6.82 -12.41
CA VAL A 178 2.37 8.20 -12.70
C VAL A 178 3.39 8.98 -13.57
N PRO A 179 3.10 10.23 -14.04
CA PRO A 179 3.57 10.77 -15.31
C PRO A 179 5.11 10.91 -15.36
N PRO A 180 5.69 11.09 -16.57
CA PRO A 180 7.08 10.76 -16.93
C PRO A 180 8.21 11.54 -16.24
N SER A 181 7.94 12.28 -15.17
CA SER A 181 8.94 13.08 -14.47
C SER A 181 9.64 12.38 -13.31
N GLN A 182 9.12 11.27 -12.76
CA GLN A 182 9.78 10.54 -11.66
C GLN A 182 9.54 9.02 -11.74
N THR A 183 10.54 8.27 -12.19
CA THR A 183 10.55 6.81 -12.24
C THR A 183 10.97 6.25 -10.89
N PHE A 184 10.08 5.57 -10.17
CA PHE A 184 10.45 4.83 -8.97
C PHE A 184 9.81 3.47 -8.98
N GLU A 185 10.58 2.44 -8.71
CA GLU A 185 10.09 1.10 -8.40
C GLU A 185 9.31 1.15 -7.07
N ALA A 186 8.00 0.97 -7.14
CA ALA A 186 7.17 0.88 -5.94
C ALA A 186 6.20 -0.30 -6.00
N LEU A 187 6.01 -0.99 -4.87
CA LEU A 187 4.82 -1.78 -4.63
C LEU A 187 3.69 -0.81 -4.24
N VAL A 188 2.62 -0.82 -5.00
CA VAL A 188 1.47 0.05 -4.79
C VAL A 188 0.21 -0.79 -4.60
N LEU A 189 -0.52 -0.46 -3.54
CA LEU A 189 -1.87 -0.92 -3.26
C LEU A 189 -2.76 0.31 -3.26
N ALA A 190 -3.58 0.47 -4.28
CA ALA A 190 -4.40 1.66 -4.41
C ALA A 190 -5.87 1.28 -4.62
N VAL A 191 -6.75 2.01 -3.93
CA VAL A 191 -8.20 1.88 -4.07
C VAL A 191 -8.78 3.21 -4.46
N ASP A 192 -9.84 3.19 -5.26
CA ASP A 192 -10.58 4.40 -5.55
C ASP A 192 -12.06 4.09 -5.74
N GLN A 193 -12.87 5.08 -5.45
CA GLN A 193 -14.29 5.08 -5.72
C GLN A 193 -14.61 6.43 -6.34
N ASP A 194 -14.37 6.57 -7.64
CA ASP A 194 -14.74 7.79 -8.33
C ASP A 194 -16.20 7.68 -8.82
N ALA A 195 -17.01 8.67 -8.44
CA ALA A 195 -18.48 8.63 -8.47
C ALA A 195 -19.08 9.09 -9.81
N VAL A 196 -18.31 9.05 -10.89
CA VAL A 196 -18.74 9.46 -12.23
C VAL A 196 -18.48 8.34 -13.23
N SER A 197 -19.36 8.22 -14.23
CA SER A 197 -19.28 7.27 -15.36
C SER A 197 -17.83 7.01 -15.81
N SER A 198 -17.46 5.75 -16.09
CA SER A 198 -16.18 5.29 -16.68
C SER A 198 -15.05 6.35 -16.70
N GLY A 199 -14.60 6.77 -15.52
CA GLY A 199 -13.60 7.83 -15.34
C GLY A 199 -12.17 7.31 -15.20
N THR A 200 -11.22 8.22 -15.16
CA THR A 200 -9.85 7.96 -14.75
C THR A 200 -9.78 7.70 -13.24
N VAL A 201 -8.76 6.98 -12.81
CA VAL A 201 -8.58 6.52 -11.43
C VAL A 201 -7.26 7.09 -10.90
N PHE A 202 -7.23 7.52 -9.64
CA PHE A 202 -6.03 8.05 -8.95
C PHE A 202 -5.48 9.40 -9.45
N GLU A 203 -6.32 10.30 -9.99
CA GLU A 203 -5.86 11.57 -10.59
C GLU A 203 -5.50 12.68 -9.60
N SER A 204 -6.16 12.78 -8.44
CA SER A 204 -5.98 13.96 -7.58
C SER A 204 -5.72 13.68 -6.10
N ASP A 205 -5.98 12.46 -5.61
CA ASP A 205 -5.63 12.05 -4.25
C ASP A 205 -5.23 10.57 -4.27
N PHE A 206 -3.97 10.26 -3.94
CA PHE A 206 -3.54 8.88 -3.83
C PHE A 206 -4.19 8.25 -2.59
N LYS A 207 -5.11 7.30 -2.81
CA LYS A 207 -5.80 6.57 -1.75
C LYS A 207 -5.24 5.15 -1.68
N GLY A 208 -4.09 5.02 -1.04
CA GLY A 208 -3.38 3.74 -1.04
C GLY A 208 -2.17 3.68 -0.13
N ILE A 209 -1.44 2.57 -0.27
CA ILE A 209 -0.13 2.35 0.32
C ILE A 209 0.88 2.23 -0.82
N ALA A 210 1.97 2.99 -0.73
CA ALA A 210 3.11 2.88 -1.62
C ALA A 210 4.35 2.48 -0.81
N ILE A 211 5.08 1.46 -1.26
CA ILE A 211 6.37 1.07 -0.71
C ILE A 211 7.40 1.23 -1.82
N GLN A 212 8.32 2.17 -1.67
CA GLN A 212 9.37 2.41 -2.67
C GLN A 212 10.55 1.46 -2.50
N SER A 213 11.33 1.28 -3.57
CA SER A 213 12.56 0.47 -3.56
C SER A 213 13.63 0.98 -2.59
N ASN A 214 13.59 2.26 -2.21
CA ASN A 214 14.43 2.83 -1.15
C ASN A 214 13.97 2.50 0.28
N GLY A 215 12.84 1.78 0.44
CA GLY A 215 12.29 1.34 1.72
C GLY A 215 11.31 2.31 2.38
N THR A 216 11.04 3.47 1.78
CA THR A 216 10.04 4.42 2.29
C THR A 216 8.62 3.89 2.08
N VAL A 217 7.73 4.15 3.03
CA VAL A 217 6.32 3.72 3.03
C VAL A 217 5.43 4.95 3.11
N GLY A 218 4.55 5.13 2.13
CA GLY A 218 3.54 6.18 2.10
C GLY A 218 2.14 5.61 2.28
N VAL A 219 1.34 6.19 3.18
CA VAL A 219 -0.10 5.93 3.32
C VAL A 219 -0.83 7.21 2.96
N GLY A 220 -1.61 7.19 1.87
CA GLY A 220 -2.16 8.42 1.29
C GLY A 220 -1.12 9.30 0.58
N GLU A 221 0.15 8.88 0.61
CA GLU A 221 1.27 9.51 -0.09
C GLU A 221 1.89 8.49 -1.04
N ARG A 222 2.08 8.87 -2.30
CA ARG A 222 2.69 8.00 -3.30
C ARG A 222 4.21 8.16 -3.31
N PHE A 223 4.69 9.36 -3.01
CA PHE A 223 6.10 9.71 -3.02
C PHE A 223 6.57 10.16 -1.64
N PRO A 224 6.64 9.24 -0.66
CA PRO A 224 7.04 9.58 0.70
C PRO A 224 8.46 10.16 0.76
N ASP A 225 8.63 11.26 1.50
CA ASP A 225 9.91 11.90 1.80
C ASP A 225 10.51 11.47 3.17
N ALA A 226 9.80 10.60 3.87
CA ALA A 226 10.19 9.98 5.13
C ALA A 226 10.05 8.45 5.07
N LEU A 227 10.72 7.73 5.99
CA LEU A 227 10.62 6.26 6.08
C LEU A 227 9.17 5.76 6.18
N LEU A 228 8.33 6.49 6.94
CA LEU A 228 6.89 6.31 6.97
C LEU A 228 6.24 7.69 6.90
N GLN A 229 5.50 7.96 5.84
CA GLN A 229 4.71 9.18 5.69
C GLN A 229 3.23 8.82 5.59
N ILE A 230 2.41 9.49 6.40
CA ILE A 230 0.96 9.40 6.32
C ILE A 230 0.47 10.77 5.85
N HIS A 231 -0.09 10.83 4.65
CA HIS A 231 -0.65 12.05 4.07
C HIS A 231 -2.18 11.96 4.10
N ALA A 232 -2.81 12.93 4.76
CA ALA A 232 -4.26 13.06 4.79
C ALA A 232 -4.70 14.17 3.83
N PRO A 233 -5.71 13.94 2.96
CA PRO A 233 -6.20 14.96 2.04
C PRO A 233 -6.86 16.12 2.79
N ALA A 234 -6.86 17.32 2.17
CA ALA A 234 -7.24 18.57 2.80
C ALA A 234 -8.69 18.63 3.36
N SER A 235 -9.59 17.76 2.89
CA SER A 235 -10.99 17.68 3.34
C SER A 235 -11.26 16.55 4.33
N ASN A 236 -10.23 15.95 4.94
CA ASN A 236 -10.41 14.76 5.76
C ASN A 236 -11.05 15.08 7.12
N THR A 237 -12.23 14.49 7.36
CA THR A 237 -12.94 14.56 8.66
C THR A 237 -12.35 13.57 9.68
N TYR A 238 -11.54 12.61 9.21
CA TYR A 238 -10.93 11.57 10.03
C TYR A 238 -9.52 11.97 10.54
N PRO A 239 -9.06 11.42 11.68
CA PRO A 239 -7.68 11.60 12.12
C PRO A 239 -6.69 11.03 11.09
N MET A 240 -5.50 11.62 11.00
CA MET A 240 -4.42 11.13 10.14
C MET A 240 -3.89 9.77 10.61
N LEU A 241 -3.79 9.59 11.93
CA LEU A 241 -3.38 8.33 12.55
C LEU A 241 -4.26 8.07 13.76
N HIS A 242 -4.80 6.86 13.88
CA HIS A 242 -5.54 6.42 15.06
C HIS A 242 -5.15 4.98 15.39
N ILE A 243 -4.44 4.82 16.51
CA ILE A 243 -4.06 3.53 17.06
C ILE A 243 -5.01 3.24 18.22
N THR A 244 -5.84 2.21 18.06
CA THR A 244 -6.75 1.74 19.11
C THR A 244 -6.22 0.50 19.81
N HIS A 245 -6.58 0.34 21.07
CA HIS A 245 -6.25 -0.83 21.86
C HIS A 245 -7.52 -1.34 22.53
N VAL A 246 -7.81 -2.63 22.36
CA VAL A 246 -8.98 -3.27 22.97
C VAL A 246 -8.54 -4.00 24.22
N VAL A 247 -8.97 -3.52 25.39
CA VAL A 247 -8.77 -4.21 26.67
C VAL A 247 -10.12 -4.57 27.25
N SER A 248 -10.33 -5.84 27.54
CA SER A 248 -11.56 -6.33 28.19
C SER A 248 -12.83 -5.86 27.47
N SER A 249 -12.86 -5.95 26.13
CA SER A 249 -13.96 -5.51 25.25
C SER A 249 -14.27 -4.01 25.21
N VAL A 250 -13.43 -3.16 25.80
CA VAL A 250 -13.51 -1.70 25.66
C VAL A 250 -12.42 -1.25 24.70
N GLU A 251 -12.82 -0.60 23.60
CA GLU A 251 -11.90 0.06 22.68
C GLU A 251 -11.44 1.40 23.28
N ARG A 252 -10.12 1.60 23.30
CA ARG A 252 -9.49 2.82 23.80
C ARG A 252 -8.61 3.43 22.74
N SER A 253 -8.54 4.76 22.69
CA SER A 253 -7.58 5.46 21.83
C SER A 253 -6.22 5.47 22.52
N ALA A 254 -5.26 4.70 22.01
CA ALA A 254 -3.90 4.68 22.55
C ALA A 254 -3.12 5.91 22.06
N LEU A 255 -3.18 6.18 20.75
CA LEU A 255 -2.56 7.34 20.12
C LEU A 255 -3.47 7.82 18.98
N ARG A 256 -3.77 9.11 18.93
CA ARG A 256 -4.51 9.73 17.82
C ARG A 256 -3.82 11.03 17.39
N ILE A 257 -3.61 11.18 16.09
CA ILE A 257 -3.12 12.40 15.46
C ILE A 257 -4.22 12.95 14.56
N THR A 258 -4.75 14.13 14.88
CA THR A 258 -5.85 14.76 14.12
C THR A 258 -5.34 15.36 12.81
N SER A 259 -6.23 15.66 11.86
CA SER A 259 -5.88 16.39 10.63
C SER A 259 -5.36 17.82 10.88
N MET A 260 -5.57 18.36 12.09
CA MET A 260 -5.02 19.65 12.54
C MET A 260 -3.66 19.52 13.26
N GLY A 261 -3.11 18.30 13.31
CA GLY A 261 -1.80 18.00 13.92
C GLY A 261 -1.81 17.95 15.44
N GLU A 262 -2.97 17.72 16.06
CA GLU A 262 -3.06 17.53 17.52
C GLU A 262 -2.79 16.07 17.87
N VAL A 263 -1.98 15.83 18.89
CA VAL A 263 -1.60 14.51 19.37
C VAL A 263 -2.33 14.20 20.68
N VAL A 264 -3.07 13.11 20.70
CA VAL A 264 -3.83 12.62 21.86
C VAL A 264 -3.30 11.26 22.26
N ILE A 265 -2.95 11.10 23.54
CA ILE A 265 -2.38 9.87 24.10
C ILE A 265 -3.25 9.37 25.25
N GLY A 266 -3.71 8.13 25.15
CA GLY A 266 -4.39 7.40 26.23
C GLY A 266 -5.85 7.79 26.51
N ASP A 267 -6.45 8.67 25.71
CA ASP A 267 -7.81 9.16 25.94
C ASP A 267 -8.83 8.01 25.94
N ASN A 268 -9.41 7.79 27.12
CA ASN A 268 -10.41 6.76 27.36
C ASN A 268 -11.80 7.15 26.83
N LEU A 269 -11.99 8.43 26.52
CA LEU A 269 -13.21 8.92 25.91
C LEU A 269 -12.95 8.97 24.41
N CYS A 270 -13.67 8.17 23.64
CA CYS A 270 -13.75 8.34 22.18
C CYS A 270 -14.51 9.65 21.83
N SER A 271 -14.33 10.71 22.62
CA SER A 271 -15.01 12.00 22.46
C SER A 271 -14.26 12.81 21.41
N THR A 272 -15.02 13.43 20.52
CA THR A 272 -14.51 14.38 19.54
C THR A 272 -14.20 15.75 20.15
N SER A 273 -14.40 15.92 21.46
CA SER A 273 -14.20 17.15 22.22
C SER A 273 -12.87 17.12 22.95
N ILE A 274 -11.78 17.15 22.20
CA ILE A 274 -10.49 17.60 22.73
C ILE A 274 -10.67 19.11 23.00
N PRO A 275 -10.24 19.69 24.13
CA PRO A 275 -10.31 21.14 24.31
C PRO A 275 -9.54 21.83 23.18
N THR A 276 -10.29 22.46 22.27
CA THR A 276 -9.90 22.68 20.86
C THR A 276 -9.07 23.94 20.60
N GLU A 277 -8.82 24.80 21.58
CA GLU A 277 -8.07 26.03 21.32
C GLU A 277 -6.60 25.86 21.74
N ASN A 278 -5.74 25.70 20.73
CA ASN A 278 -4.27 25.75 20.80
C ASN A 278 -3.55 24.64 21.59
N ILE A 279 -4.21 23.52 21.91
CA ILE A 279 -3.53 22.37 22.54
C ILE A 279 -3.04 21.39 21.47
N LYS A 280 -1.71 21.28 21.31
CA LYS A 280 -1.11 20.32 20.37
C LYS A 280 -0.82 18.94 20.95
N LEU A 281 -0.69 18.81 22.26
CA LEU A 281 -0.42 17.54 22.93
C LEU A 281 -1.35 17.38 24.14
N HIS A 282 -2.19 16.36 24.10
CA HIS A 282 -3.07 15.94 25.20
C HIS A 282 -2.67 14.55 25.68
N VAL A 283 -2.46 14.40 26.99
CA VAL A 283 -2.12 13.13 27.63
C VAL A 283 -3.14 12.88 28.74
N ASP A 284 -3.97 11.84 28.60
CA ASP A 284 -4.88 11.38 29.66
C ASP A 284 -4.08 10.53 30.66
N GLY A 285 -3.47 11.21 31.63
CA GLY A 285 -2.65 10.60 32.67
C GLY A 285 -1.38 11.38 32.98
N ALA A 286 -0.45 10.74 33.68
CA ALA A 286 0.83 11.34 34.02
C ALA A 286 1.86 11.13 32.89
N ALA A 287 2.61 12.19 32.57
CA ALA A 287 3.77 12.13 31.69
C ALA A 287 5.06 12.23 32.52
N VAL A 288 6.07 11.44 32.18
CA VAL A 288 7.41 11.53 32.76
C VAL A 288 8.35 12.12 31.72
N ALA A 289 9.05 13.19 32.09
CA ALA A 289 10.08 13.83 31.28
C ALA A 289 11.29 14.13 32.15
N LYS A 290 12.47 14.20 31.52
CA LYS A 290 13.68 14.67 32.20
C LYS A 290 13.59 16.16 32.52
N GLU A 291 13.04 16.95 31.60
CA GLU A 291 12.91 18.40 31.71
C GLU A 291 11.85 18.93 30.74
N PHE A 292 11.25 20.07 31.07
CA PHE A 292 10.40 20.86 30.18
C PHE A 292 10.97 22.27 30.04
N PHE A 293 11.16 22.72 28.81
CA PHE A 293 11.46 24.13 28.52
C PHE A 293 10.16 24.85 28.21
N VAL A 294 9.83 25.87 28.99
CA VAL A 294 8.60 26.64 28.82
C VAL A 294 8.97 28.07 28.45
N THR A 295 8.49 28.53 27.31
CA THR A 295 8.60 29.93 26.89
C THR A 295 7.30 30.65 27.22
N LEU A 296 7.43 31.79 27.88
CA LEU A 296 6.34 32.70 28.21
C LEU A 296 6.74 34.07 27.70
N ASP A 297 5.77 34.84 27.21
CA ASP A 297 6.01 36.20 26.75
C ASP A 297 6.23 37.17 27.94
N ASP A 298 5.55 36.92 29.07
CA ASP A 298 5.58 37.78 30.26
C ASP A 298 6.32 37.09 31.43
N TRP A 299 7.56 37.50 31.67
CA TRP A 299 8.36 37.09 32.83
C TRP A 299 8.32 38.18 33.92
N PRO A 300 8.19 37.82 35.22
CA PRO A 300 7.77 38.77 36.26
C PRO A 300 8.80 39.81 36.72
N ASP A 301 9.92 40.00 36.01
CA ASP A 301 10.97 40.97 36.38
C ASP A 301 10.47 42.42 36.56
N TYR A 302 9.29 42.73 36.02
CA TYR A 302 8.61 44.00 36.18
C TYR A 302 8.30 44.37 37.65
N VAL A 303 8.28 43.40 38.58
CA VAL A 303 8.05 43.67 40.01
C VAL A 303 9.11 44.61 40.60
N PHE A 304 10.31 44.63 40.02
CA PHE A 304 11.40 45.52 40.43
C PHE A 304 11.45 46.85 39.66
N GLU A 305 10.57 47.07 38.69
CA GLU A 305 10.57 48.29 37.90
C GLU A 305 10.04 49.51 38.67
N LYS A 306 10.54 50.70 38.30
CA LYS A 306 10.08 51.96 38.88
C LYS A 306 8.64 52.24 38.49
N GLY A 307 7.73 52.13 39.45
CA GLY A 307 6.30 52.34 39.25
C GLY A 307 5.45 51.11 39.51
N TYR A 308 6.06 49.96 39.84
CA TYR A 308 5.31 48.80 40.30
C TYR A 308 4.54 49.10 41.60
N GLU A 309 3.22 48.95 41.55
CA GLU A 309 2.34 49.19 42.69
C GLU A 309 2.29 47.96 43.61
N LEU A 310 3.26 47.87 44.52
CA LEU A 310 3.25 46.84 45.55
C LEU A 310 2.07 47.04 46.50
N MET A 311 1.17 46.05 46.55
CA MET A 311 0.03 46.03 47.49
C MET A 311 0.53 46.17 48.94
N SER A 312 -0.21 46.80 49.85
CA SER A 312 0.24 46.83 51.25
C SER A 312 -0.04 45.48 51.95
N LEU A 313 0.76 45.10 52.95
CA LEU A 313 0.51 43.88 53.74
C LEU A 313 -0.88 43.88 54.42
N ALA A 314 -1.42 45.05 54.75
CA ALA A 314 -2.78 45.18 55.27
C ALA A 314 -3.84 44.81 54.22
N GLU A 315 -3.63 45.23 52.97
CA GLU A 315 -4.50 44.90 51.84
C GLU A 315 -4.38 43.43 51.44
N VAL A 316 -3.17 42.87 51.41
CA VAL A 316 -2.94 41.44 51.19
C VAL A 316 -3.65 40.62 52.26
N LYS A 317 -3.51 40.97 53.54
CA LYS A 317 -4.22 40.31 54.65
C LYS A 317 -5.74 40.35 54.46
N ARG A 318 -6.28 41.51 54.08
CA ARG A 318 -7.71 41.67 53.80
C ARG A 318 -8.14 40.81 52.60
N PHE A 319 -7.34 40.76 51.53
CA PHE A 319 -7.62 39.94 50.35
C PHE A 319 -7.67 38.45 50.71
N ILE A 320 -6.67 37.94 51.44
CA ILE A 320 -6.61 36.55 51.89
C ILE A 320 -7.81 36.22 52.78
N SER A 321 -8.16 37.11 53.72
CA SER A 321 -9.30 36.91 54.63
C SER A 321 -10.63 36.78 53.87
N ASN A 322 -10.77 37.50 52.75
CA ASN A 322 -12.00 37.52 51.97
C ASN A 322 -12.06 36.42 50.90
N ASN A 323 -10.93 36.03 50.31
CA ASN A 323 -10.89 35.14 49.14
C ASN A 323 -10.27 33.76 49.42
N GLY A 324 -9.49 33.62 50.51
CA GLY A 324 -8.86 32.35 50.88
C GLY A 324 -7.64 31.94 50.05
N HIS A 325 -7.11 32.84 49.20
CA HIS A 325 -5.89 32.62 48.41
C HIS A 325 -5.14 33.95 48.19
N LEU A 326 -3.92 33.87 47.65
CA LEU A 326 -3.10 35.05 47.33
C LEU A 326 -3.64 35.79 46.09
N PRO A 327 -3.48 37.13 46.01
CA PRO A 327 -3.76 37.90 44.80
C PRO A 327 -3.03 37.33 43.58
N GLY A 328 -3.70 37.27 42.43
CA GLY A 328 -3.15 36.76 41.17
C GLY A 328 -3.03 35.24 41.05
N ILE A 329 -3.10 34.50 42.16
CA ILE A 329 -3.04 33.02 42.16
C ILE A 329 -4.45 32.43 41.96
N PRO A 330 -4.64 31.46 41.05
CA PRO A 330 -5.95 30.83 40.83
C PRO A 330 -6.44 30.08 42.06
N THR A 331 -7.77 29.97 42.20
CA THR A 331 -8.39 29.21 43.28
C THR A 331 -8.22 27.70 43.07
N SER A 332 -8.29 26.92 44.16
CA SER A 332 -8.27 25.45 44.08
C SER A 332 -9.39 24.91 43.19
N GLN A 333 -10.59 25.49 43.26
CA GLN A 333 -11.71 25.11 42.39
C GLN A 333 -11.38 25.36 40.91
N ASN A 334 -10.78 26.50 40.57
CA ASN A 334 -10.41 26.79 39.19
C ASN A 334 -9.37 25.80 38.66
N VAL A 335 -8.38 25.44 39.48
CA VAL A 335 -7.34 24.46 39.11
C VAL A 335 -7.93 23.05 38.95
N GLN A 336 -8.87 22.65 39.82
CA GLN A 336 -9.54 21.35 39.70
C GLN A 336 -10.40 21.23 38.44
N HIS A 337 -11.08 22.31 38.04
CA HIS A 337 -11.99 22.29 36.90
C HIS A 337 -11.29 22.54 35.56
N SER A 338 -10.32 23.45 35.51
CA SER A 338 -9.72 23.94 34.26
C SER A 338 -8.22 23.63 34.12
N GLY A 339 -7.59 23.06 35.16
CA GLY A 339 -6.14 22.90 35.21
C GLY A 339 -5.41 24.24 35.37
N VAL A 340 -4.08 24.19 35.31
CA VAL A 340 -3.21 25.37 35.26
C VAL A 340 -1.96 25.07 34.44
N GLY A 341 -1.54 26.02 33.61
CA GLY A 341 -0.29 25.90 32.87
C GLY A 341 0.92 25.97 33.80
N ILE A 342 1.84 25.02 33.69
CA ILE A 342 3.02 24.94 34.56
C ILE A 342 3.90 26.20 34.48
N GLY A 343 4.10 26.74 33.27
CA GLY A 343 4.85 27.97 33.07
C GLY A 343 4.17 29.17 33.74
N THR A 344 2.90 29.41 33.44
CA THR A 344 2.13 30.52 34.03
C THR A 344 2.10 30.43 35.56
N MET A 345 1.97 29.22 36.12
CA MET A 345 2.01 29.04 37.56
C MET A 345 3.40 29.37 38.14
N ASN A 346 4.48 28.89 37.50
CA ASN A 346 5.83 29.20 37.94
C ASN A 346 6.16 30.70 37.86
N ALA A 347 5.72 31.39 36.79
CA ALA A 347 5.88 32.83 36.66
C ALA A 347 5.13 33.58 37.76
N LYS A 348 3.87 33.21 38.05
CA LYS A 348 3.11 33.79 39.17
C LYS A 348 3.73 33.51 40.53
N LEU A 349 4.29 32.32 40.73
CA LEU A 349 4.99 32.00 41.98
C LEU A 349 6.26 32.85 42.12
N LEU A 350 7.01 33.07 41.04
CA LEU A 350 8.16 33.95 41.02
C LEU A 350 7.75 35.40 41.32
N GLU A 351 6.70 35.92 40.69
CA GLU A 351 6.13 37.24 41.00
C GLU A 351 5.86 37.40 42.51
N LYS A 352 5.24 36.39 43.14
CA LYS A 352 4.99 36.45 44.59
C LYS A 352 6.27 36.34 45.43
N ILE A 353 7.29 35.61 44.97
CA ILE A 353 8.60 35.55 45.64
C ILE A 353 9.28 36.93 45.58
N GLU A 354 9.18 37.63 44.45
CA GLU A 354 9.74 38.97 44.28
C GLU A 354 8.99 40.00 45.13
N GLU A 355 7.66 39.97 45.17
CA GLU A 355 6.86 40.79 46.09
C GLU A 355 7.21 40.53 47.56
N LEU A 356 7.35 39.25 47.95
CA LEU A 356 7.78 38.85 49.30
C LEU A 356 9.17 39.42 49.62
N THR A 357 10.07 39.43 48.64
CA THR A 357 11.41 40.01 48.79
C THR A 357 11.33 41.52 49.03
N LEU A 358 10.46 42.24 48.31
CA LEU A 358 10.24 43.68 48.55
C LEU A 358 9.69 43.96 49.96
N TYR A 359 8.73 43.18 50.46
CA TYR A 359 8.24 43.34 51.84
C TYR A 359 9.33 43.09 52.88
N LEU A 360 10.21 42.11 52.65
CA LEU A 360 11.34 41.82 53.55
C LEU A 360 12.34 42.97 53.59
N VAL A 361 12.65 43.58 52.44
CA VAL A 361 13.50 44.78 52.36
C VAL A 361 12.86 45.92 53.15
N GLN A 362 11.57 46.21 52.92
CA GLN A 362 10.84 47.25 53.66
C GLN A 362 10.83 47.00 55.18
N LEU A 363 10.63 45.75 55.60
CA LEU A 363 10.65 45.38 57.02
C LEU A 363 12.05 45.55 57.63
N SER A 364 13.11 45.19 56.90
CA SER A 364 14.49 45.39 57.35
C SER A 364 14.79 46.88 57.56
N GLU A 365 14.40 47.73 56.61
CA GLU A 365 14.56 49.18 56.71
C GLU A 365 13.81 49.76 57.92
N GLN A 366 12.58 49.29 58.17
CA GLN A 366 11.80 49.69 59.34
C GLN A 366 12.46 49.25 60.65
N ASN A 367 12.99 48.02 60.73
CA ASN A 367 13.69 47.52 61.91
C ASN A 367 14.94 48.33 62.19
N THR A 368 15.77 48.62 61.19
CA THR A 368 16.95 49.47 61.36
C THR A 368 16.55 50.87 61.84
N ALA A 369 15.49 51.46 61.28
CA ALA A 369 15.00 52.76 61.73
C ALA A 369 14.48 52.74 63.18
N LEU A 370 13.88 51.63 63.62
CA LEU A 370 13.44 51.44 65.00
C LEU A 370 14.63 51.27 65.95
N GLU A 371 15.63 50.46 65.59
CA GLU A 371 16.86 50.29 66.37
C GLU A 371 17.62 51.61 66.56
N GLU A 372 17.72 52.43 65.50
CA GLU A 372 18.33 53.76 65.60
C GLU A 372 17.56 54.70 66.51
N ARG A 373 16.21 54.62 66.51
CA ARG A 373 15.38 55.40 67.41
C ARG A 373 15.54 54.94 68.86
N LEU A 374 15.59 53.63 69.10
CA LEU A 374 15.82 53.06 70.43
C LEU A 374 17.19 53.47 70.96
N ALA A 375 18.26 53.37 70.16
CA ALA A 375 19.59 53.80 70.55
C ALA A 375 19.64 55.29 70.96
N LYS A 376 18.90 56.16 70.26
CA LYS A 376 18.78 57.58 70.60
C LYS A 376 18.00 57.83 71.89
N LEU A 377 16.97 57.03 72.18
CA LEU A 377 16.12 57.17 73.38
C LEU A 377 16.78 56.59 74.63
N GLU A 378 17.52 55.49 74.49
CA GLU A 378 18.19 54.80 75.60
C GLU A 378 19.51 55.46 76.02
N GLY A 379 19.98 56.47 75.29
CA GLY A 379 21.16 57.26 75.66
C GLY A 379 22.47 56.47 75.63
N ILE A 380 22.50 55.30 75.00
CA ILE A 380 23.69 54.46 74.85
C ILE A 380 24.50 55.00 73.66
N PRO A 381 25.70 55.59 73.87
CA PRO A 381 26.57 55.96 72.77
C PRO A 381 27.05 54.66 72.09
N ARG A 382 26.96 54.62 70.75
CA ARG A 382 27.47 53.51 69.92
C ARG A 382 28.93 53.20 70.20
#